data_AF-A0A8H5L5N1-F1
#
_entry.id   AF-A0A8H5L5N1-F1
#
_cell.length_a   1.000
_cell.length_b   1.000
_cell.length_c   1.000
_cell.angle_alpha   90.00
_cell.angle_beta   90.00
_cell.angle_gamma   90.00
#
_symmetry.space_group_name_H-M   'P 1'
#
loop_
_entity.id
_entity.type
_entity.pdbx_description
1 polymer ?
#
loop_
_entity_poly.entity_id
_entity_poly.type
_entity_poly.pdbx_seq_one_letter_code
_entity_poly.pdbx_strand_id
1 'polypeptide(L)'
;MSAESCQSLVNGLMSLRYEIQNMGQRIEDLVALRKQQSHRAKKVNEQEYEQALNSPSMIVLYEDYKQAVKFSVECQRAAFQRRAAFDHNYNRATENDQLEVYALEEKWVKAAINARNGLLQIKRNKDALYHIMAQPTTQHASHVFEKGNDHALENSTVLAYGLDDVTTADVQKACDFATETYAKKILNWPNGRLEKPEIFRVESHDGQLRDSNDCFERFIGHLHDVFETSPPKDLPVYPHAFVIMDGSCLEKDATAMLVLAHKMEDEWRVGHCHVPIEAELGLAVESLRLGDVTETDVLDQFMD
;
A
#
# COMPACT_ATOMS: atom_id res chain seq x y z
N MET A 1 -46.27 -20.18 7.60
CA MET A 1 -45.61 -20.38 6.30
C MET A 1 -46.00 -21.74 5.71
N SER A 2 -46.34 -21.82 4.42
CA SER A 2 -46.55 -23.10 3.72
C SER A 2 -45.21 -23.72 3.32
N ALA A 3 -45.16 -25.04 3.17
CA ALA A 3 -43.95 -25.77 2.74
C ALA A 3 -43.36 -25.23 1.42
N GLU A 4 -44.19 -24.65 0.55
CA GLU A 4 -43.79 -24.03 -0.71
C GLU A 4 -42.89 -22.79 -0.53
N SER A 5 -43.10 -22.01 0.53
CA SER A 5 -42.29 -20.82 0.84
C SER A 5 -40.87 -21.20 1.29
N CYS A 6 -40.74 -22.24 2.12
CA CYS A 6 -39.43 -22.78 2.49
C CYS A 6 -38.70 -23.38 1.28
N GLN A 7 -39.43 -24.06 0.39
CA GLN A 7 -38.84 -24.66 -0.81
C GLN A 7 -38.32 -23.60 -1.80
N SER A 8 -39.03 -22.48 -1.95
CA SER A 8 -38.61 -21.34 -2.77
C SER A 8 -37.30 -20.72 -2.25
N LEU A 9 -37.16 -20.56 -0.93
CA LEU A 9 -35.96 -20.02 -0.30
C LEU A 9 -34.75 -20.95 -0.50
N VAL A 10 -34.93 -22.26 -0.32
CA VAL A 10 -33.88 -23.27 -0.54
C VAL A 10 -33.42 -23.30 -2.00
N ASN A 11 -34.37 -23.20 -2.94
CA ASN A 11 -34.04 -23.14 -4.37
C ASN A 11 -33.25 -21.85 -4.72
N GLY A 12 -33.60 -20.71 -4.10
CA GLY A 12 -32.86 -19.46 -4.24
C GLY A 12 -31.42 -19.54 -3.73
N LEU A 13 -31.22 -20.15 -2.56
CA LEU A 13 -29.88 -20.35 -1.97
C LEU A 13 -29.01 -21.31 -2.80
N MET A 14 -29.61 -22.36 -3.38
CA MET A 14 -28.89 -23.28 -4.27
C MET A 14 -28.49 -22.60 -5.59
N SER A 15 -29.36 -21.77 -6.16
CA SER A 15 -29.04 -20.97 -7.36
C SER A 15 -27.85 -20.03 -7.10
N LEU A 16 -27.87 -19.33 -5.96
CA LEU A 16 -26.78 -18.44 -5.55
C LEU A 16 -25.45 -19.20 -5.38
N ARG A 17 -25.50 -20.41 -4.81
CA ARG A 17 -24.31 -21.27 -4.66
C ARG A 17 -23.68 -21.66 -6.00
N TYR A 18 -24.51 -22.00 -6.99
CA TYR A 18 -24.03 -22.34 -8.34
C TYR A 18 -23.43 -21.13 -9.06
N GLU A 19 -24.03 -19.94 -8.93
CA GLU A 19 -23.47 -18.70 -9.48
C GLU A 19 -22.11 -18.38 -8.87
N ILE A 20 -21.95 -18.52 -7.54
CA ILE A 20 -20.68 -18.31 -6.85
C ILE A 20 -19.59 -19.27 -7.37
N GLN A 21 -19.91 -20.56 -7.56
CA GLN A 21 -18.96 -21.53 -8.10
C GLN A 21 -18.55 -21.21 -9.54
N ASN A 22 -19.49 -20.78 -10.39
CA ASN A 22 -19.21 -20.40 -11.77
C ASN A 22 -18.31 -19.14 -11.85
N MET A 23 -18.54 -18.17 -10.96
CA MET A 23 -17.65 -17.01 -10.84
C MET A 23 -16.23 -17.40 -10.42
N GLY A 24 -16.09 -18.36 -9.50
CA GLY A 24 -14.79 -18.89 -9.10
C GLY A 24 -13.98 -19.44 -10.28
N GLN A 25 -14.61 -20.27 -11.13
CA GLN A 25 -13.94 -20.84 -12.30
C GLN A 25 -13.54 -19.77 -13.32
N ARG A 26 -14.39 -18.78 -13.58
CA ARG A 26 -14.06 -17.67 -14.50
C ARG A 26 -12.90 -16.82 -14.00
N ILE A 27 -12.74 -16.67 -12.69
CA ILE A 27 -11.60 -15.96 -12.10
C ILE A 27 -10.31 -16.76 -12.31
N GLU A 28 -10.32 -18.07 -12.11
CA GLU A 28 -9.15 -18.92 -12.36
C GLU A 28 -8.70 -18.88 -13.83
N ASP A 29 -9.65 -18.94 -14.76
CA ASP A 29 -9.36 -18.87 -16.19
C ASP A 29 -8.75 -17.51 -16.58
N LEU A 30 -9.25 -16.40 -16.01
CA LEU A 30 -8.71 -15.05 -16.24
C LEU A 30 -7.30 -14.89 -15.65
N VAL A 31 -7.02 -15.50 -14.49
CA VAL A 31 -5.68 -15.51 -13.88
C VAL A 31 -4.70 -16.28 -14.76
N ALA A 32 -5.09 -17.44 -15.28
CA ALA A 32 -4.26 -18.22 -16.21
C ALA A 32 -3.95 -17.44 -17.50
N LEU A 33 -4.94 -16.76 -18.06
CA LEU A 33 -4.80 -15.93 -19.27
C LEU A 33 -3.86 -14.73 -19.04
N ARG A 34 -3.91 -14.12 -17.85
CA ARG A 34 -3.01 -13.02 -17.45
C ARG A 34 -1.56 -13.48 -17.30
N LYS A 35 -1.31 -14.63 -16.66
CA LYS A 35 0.03 -15.24 -16.58
C LYS A 35 0.63 -15.48 -17.95
N GLN A 36 -0.20 -15.92 -18.90
CA GLN A 36 0.22 -16.16 -20.28
C GLN A 36 0.58 -14.86 -21.03
N GLN A 37 -0.06 -13.73 -20.70
CA GLN A 37 0.21 -12.42 -21.29
C GLN A 37 1.41 -11.68 -20.64
N SER A 38 1.74 -11.99 -19.39
CA SER A 38 2.85 -11.38 -18.63
C SER A 38 4.24 -11.64 -19.22
N HIS A 39 4.44 -12.69 -20.01
CA HIS A 39 5.72 -13.00 -20.66
C HIS A 39 6.14 -12.03 -21.79
N ARG A 40 5.36 -10.96 -22.03
CA ARG A 40 5.67 -9.93 -23.03
C ARG A 40 5.59 -8.53 -22.40
N ALA A 41 6.39 -8.25 -21.36
CA ALA A 41 6.45 -6.92 -20.77
C ALA A 41 7.14 -5.93 -21.73
N LYS A 42 6.35 -5.03 -22.33
CA LYS A 42 6.83 -3.81 -22.99
C LYS A 42 7.25 -2.82 -21.89
N LYS A 43 8.36 -2.10 -22.12
CA LYS A 43 8.78 -0.95 -21.31
C LYS A 43 7.63 0.08 -21.29
N VAL A 44 7.11 0.43 -20.11
CA VAL A 44 5.96 1.34 -19.97
C VAL A 44 6.43 2.77 -19.80
N ASN A 45 5.73 3.67 -20.50
CA ASN A 45 5.92 5.11 -20.45
C ASN A 45 5.14 5.69 -19.26
N GLU A 46 5.79 6.52 -18.46
CA GLU A 46 5.23 7.18 -17.27
C GLU A 46 3.97 8.01 -17.60
N GLN A 47 3.94 8.66 -18.77
CA GLN A 47 2.74 9.37 -19.25
C GLN A 47 1.60 8.43 -19.64
N GLU A 48 1.89 7.23 -20.16
CA GLU A 48 0.86 6.23 -20.45
C GLU A 48 0.29 5.64 -19.16
N TYR A 49 1.07 5.60 -18.08
CA TYR A 49 0.64 5.17 -16.75
C TYR A 49 -0.27 6.21 -16.08
N GLU A 50 0.12 7.49 -16.05
CA GLU A 50 -0.75 8.56 -15.56
C GLU A 50 -2.07 8.59 -16.36
N GLN A 51 -2.03 8.35 -17.67
CA GLN A 51 -3.22 8.22 -18.49
C GLN A 51 -4.05 6.96 -18.17
N ALA A 52 -3.40 5.86 -17.75
CA ALA A 52 -4.08 4.63 -17.37
C ALA A 52 -4.77 4.73 -16.00
N LEU A 53 -4.14 5.38 -15.02
CA LEU A 53 -4.74 5.72 -13.73
C LEU A 53 -5.89 6.72 -13.88
N ASN A 54 -5.69 7.73 -14.73
CA ASN A 54 -6.73 8.69 -15.12
C ASN A 54 -7.65 8.16 -16.24
N SER A 55 -7.58 6.86 -16.55
CA SER A 55 -8.39 6.32 -17.62
C SER A 55 -9.87 6.41 -17.22
N PRO A 56 -10.76 6.66 -18.19
CA PRO A 56 -12.21 6.65 -17.93
C PRO A 56 -12.68 5.36 -17.24
N SER A 57 -12.00 4.23 -17.48
CA SER A 57 -12.34 2.95 -16.85
C SER A 57 -11.98 2.90 -15.36
N MET A 58 -10.80 3.40 -14.97
CA MET A 58 -10.41 3.48 -13.55
C MET A 58 -11.25 4.49 -12.78
N ILE A 59 -11.55 5.64 -13.39
CA ILE A 59 -12.41 6.67 -12.80
C ILE A 59 -13.83 6.12 -12.56
N VAL A 60 -14.41 5.42 -13.55
CA VAL A 60 -15.73 4.78 -13.41
C VAL A 60 -15.72 3.73 -12.30
N LEU A 61 -14.70 2.87 -12.24
CA LEU A 61 -14.57 1.87 -11.16
C LEU A 61 -14.50 2.50 -9.77
N TYR A 62 -13.78 3.60 -9.61
CA TYR A 62 -13.70 4.33 -8.34
C TYR A 62 -15.02 5.00 -7.97
N GLU A 63 -15.73 5.61 -8.93
CA GLU A 63 -17.05 6.19 -8.68
C GLU A 63 -18.10 5.14 -8.35
N ASP A 64 -18.09 3.99 -9.02
CA ASP A 64 -18.95 2.85 -8.71
C ASP A 64 -18.70 2.32 -7.29
N TYR A 65 -17.42 2.24 -6.89
CA TYR A 65 -17.05 1.88 -5.52
C TYR A 65 -17.59 2.89 -4.49
N LYS A 66 -17.40 4.20 -4.72
CA LYS A 66 -17.92 5.25 -3.82
C LYS A 66 -19.44 5.17 -3.69
N GLN A 67 -20.14 4.96 -4.79
CA GLN A 67 -21.59 4.78 -4.81
C GLN A 67 -22.01 3.51 -4.04
N ALA A 68 -21.31 2.40 -4.21
CA ALA A 68 -21.57 1.16 -3.49
C ALA A 68 -21.36 1.30 -1.97
N VAL A 69 -20.32 2.01 -1.54
CA VAL A 69 -20.08 2.31 -0.12
C VAL A 69 -21.20 3.19 0.45
N LYS A 70 -21.55 4.27 -0.26
CA LYS A 70 -22.64 5.16 0.16
C LYS A 70 -23.96 4.40 0.30
N PHE A 71 -24.28 3.57 -0.68
CA PHE A 71 -25.48 2.74 -0.68
C PHE A 71 -25.49 1.71 0.47
N SER A 72 -24.34 1.12 0.80
CA SER A 72 -24.19 0.23 1.95
C SER A 72 -24.51 0.95 3.27
N VAL A 73 -23.99 2.16 3.46
CA VAL A 73 -24.27 2.99 4.64
C VAL A 73 -25.75 3.38 4.74
N GLU A 74 -26.38 3.70 3.62
CA GLU A 74 -27.82 3.99 3.57
C GLU A 74 -28.66 2.77 3.96
N CYS A 75 -28.31 1.57 3.45
CA CYS A 75 -28.99 0.32 3.82
C CYS A 75 -28.79 -0.03 5.31
N GLN A 76 -27.58 0.16 5.83
CA GLN A 76 -27.29 -0.02 7.26
C GLN A 76 -28.14 0.90 8.12
N ARG A 77 -28.20 2.19 7.77
CA ARG A 77 -28.99 3.19 8.50
C ARG A 77 -30.47 2.83 8.48
N ALA A 78 -31.01 2.40 7.34
CA ALA A 78 -32.40 1.98 7.22
C ALA A 78 -32.71 0.76 8.09
N ALA A 79 -31.84 -0.27 8.09
CA ALA A 79 -31.99 -1.44 8.93
C ALA A 79 -31.97 -1.08 10.42
N PHE A 80 -31.02 -0.24 10.84
CA PHE A 80 -30.87 0.17 12.24
C PHE A 80 -32.01 1.09 12.71
N GLN A 81 -32.48 2.02 11.87
CA GLN A 81 -33.64 2.86 12.19
C GLN A 81 -34.91 2.01 12.34
N ARG A 82 -35.14 1.05 11.43
CA ARG A 82 -36.31 0.17 11.52
C ARG A 82 -36.25 -0.71 12.75
N ARG A 83 -35.06 -1.24 13.09
CA ARG A 83 -34.85 -2.02 14.31
C ARG A 83 -35.01 -1.20 15.59
N ALA A 84 -34.53 0.04 15.60
CA ALA A 84 -34.66 0.96 16.74
C ALA A 84 -36.12 1.34 17.02
N ALA A 85 -37.01 1.30 16.02
CA ALA A 85 -38.45 1.51 16.22
C ALA A 85 -39.13 0.47 17.12
N PHE A 86 -38.44 -0.63 17.45
CA PHE A 86 -38.94 -1.69 18.34
C PHE A 86 -38.27 -1.69 19.74
N ASP A 87 -37.50 -0.64 20.07
CA ASP A 87 -36.76 -0.48 21.33
C ASP A 87 -36.07 -1.79 21.76
N HIS A 88 -36.34 -2.27 22.98
CA HIS A 88 -35.70 -3.43 23.61
C HIS A 88 -36.52 -4.72 23.39
N ASN A 89 -37.62 -4.64 22.61
CA ASN A 89 -38.63 -5.69 22.46
C ASN A 89 -38.78 -6.15 21.00
N TYR A 90 -37.67 -6.24 20.26
CA TYR A 90 -37.65 -6.84 18.91
C TYR A 90 -38.31 -8.23 18.85
N ASN A 91 -38.20 -9.01 19.93
CA ASN A 91 -38.85 -10.33 20.06
C ASN A 91 -40.38 -10.29 20.17
N ARG A 92 -40.99 -9.10 20.30
CA ARG A 92 -42.45 -8.88 20.30
C ARG A 92 -42.95 -8.21 19.01
N ALA A 93 -42.07 -7.87 18.08
CA ALA A 93 -42.47 -7.38 16.77
C ALA A 93 -43.27 -8.45 16.01
N THR A 94 -44.17 -8.03 15.13
CA THR A 94 -44.93 -8.99 14.32
C THR A 94 -44.00 -9.74 13.36
N GLU A 95 -44.40 -10.93 12.92
CA GLU A 95 -43.61 -11.71 11.95
C GLU A 95 -43.31 -10.90 10.68
N ASN A 96 -44.25 -10.07 10.22
CA ASN A 96 -44.06 -9.17 9.07
C ASN A 96 -43.03 -8.07 9.33
N ASP A 97 -43.03 -7.47 10.52
CA ASP A 97 -42.05 -6.43 10.90
C ASP A 97 -40.64 -7.02 11.01
N GLN A 98 -40.52 -8.24 11.54
CA GLN A 98 -39.24 -8.95 11.63
C GLN A 98 -38.72 -9.29 10.22
N LEU A 99 -39.58 -9.78 9.32
CA LEU A 99 -39.24 -10.05 7.93
C LEU A 99 -38.78 -8.79 7.18
N GLU A 100 -39.39 -7.64 7.44
CA GLU A 100 -38.97 -6.37 6.84
C GLU A 100 -37.57 -5.94 7.32
N VAL A 101 -37.28 -6.09 8.62
CA VAL A 101 -35.94 -5.84 9.16
C VAL A 101 -34.92 -6.79 8.54
N TYR A 102 -35.23 -8.09 8.41
CA TYR A 102 -34.34 -9.06 7.77
C TYR A 102 -34.09 -8.73 6.30
N ALA A 103 -35.10 -8.29 5.55
CA ALA A 103 -34.93 -7.87 4.16
C ALA A 103 -34.01 -6.64 4.03
N LEU A 104 -34.08 -5.69 4.97
CA LEU A 104 -33.18 -4.54 5.03
C LEU A 104 -31.75 -4.94 5.40
N GLU A 105 -31.59 -5.85 6.36
CA GLU A 105 -30.29 -6.41 6.75
C GLU A 105 -29.65 -7.21 5.59
N GLU A 106 -30.43 -8.03 4.87
CA GLU A 106 -29.95 -8.75 3.68
C GLU A 106 -29.49 -7.78 2.59
N LYS A 107 -30.26 -6.71 2.35
CA LYS A 107 -29.90 -5.66 1.39
C LYS A 107 -28.62 -4.94 1.77
N TRP A 108 -28.43 -4.66 3.05
CA TRP A 108 -27.19 -4.08 3.58
C TRP A 108 -25.99 -5.01 3.36
N VAL A 109 -26.11 -6.29 3.74
CA VAL A 109 -25.01 -7.28 3.58
C VAL A 109 -24.61 -7.41 2.11
N LYS A 110 -25.57 -7.49 1.18
CA LYS A 110 -25.28 -7.53 -0.26
C LYS A 110 -24.57 -6.27 -0.74
N ALA A 111 -24.99 -5.08 -0.29
CA ALA A 111 -24.34 -3.82 -0.63
C ALA A 111 -22.90 -3.75 -0.10
N ALA A 112 -22.65 -4.23 1.13
CA ALA A 112 -21.32 -4.29 1.73
C ALA A 112 -20.39 -5.24 0.95
N ILE A 113 -20.88 -6.42 0.54
CA ILE A 113 -20.12 -7.37 -0.29
C ILE A 113 -19.74 -6.74 -1.64
N ASN A 114 -20.68 -6.05 -2.29
CA ASN A 114 -20.42 -5.39 -3.57
C ASN A 114 -19.36 -4.28 -3.44
N ALA A 115 -19.43 -3.45 -2.40
CA ALA A 115 -18.41 -2.44 -2.13
C ALA A 115 -17.02 -3.09 -1.90
N ARG A 116 -16.97 -4.20 -1.16
CA ARG A 116 -15.72 -4.94 -0.92
C ARG A 116 -15.14 -5.54 -2.20
N ASN A 117 -15.98 -6.08 -3.08
CA ASN A 117 -15.56 -6.60 -4.38
C ASN A 117 -15.02 -5.50 -5.30
N GLY A 118 -15.67 -4.33 -5.32
CA GLY A 118 -15.16 -3.16 -6.05
C GLY A 118 -13.78 -2.74 -5.57
N LEU A 119 -13.56 -2.68 -4.25
CA LEU A 119 -12.25 -2.39 -3.66
C LEU A 119 -11.18 -3.41 -4.05
N LEU A 120 -11.52 -4.70 -4.02
CA LEU A 120 -10.61 -5.78 -4.44
C LEU A 120 -10.22 -5.67 -5.92
N GLN A 121 -11.17 -5.27 -6.78
CA GLN A 121 -10.92 -5.10 -8.20
C GLN A 121 -10.04 -3.88 -8.48
N ILE A 122 -10.25 -2.77 -7.77
CA ILE A 122 -9.38 -1.60 -7.79
C ILE A 122 -7.96 -2.02 -7.36
N LYS A 123 -7.81 -2.75 -6.25
CA LYS A 123 -6.51 -3.22 -5.77
C LYS A 123 -5.81 -4.11 -6.81
N ARG A 124 -6.50 -5.12 -7.34
CA ARG A 124 -5.94 -6.00 -8.40
C ARG A 124 -5.53 -5.28 -9.68
N ASN A 125 -6.21 -4.18 -10.02
CA ASN A 125 -5.86 -3.35 -11.17
C ASN A 125 -4.67 -2.45 -10.87
N LYS A 126 -4.54 -1.96 -9.63
CA LYS A 126 -3.32 -1.31 -9.16
C LYS A 126 -2.16 -2.30 -9.14
N ASP A 127 -2.27 -3.45 -8.48
CA ASP A 127 -1.24 -4.51 -8.39
C ASP A 127 -0.71 -4.92 -9.77
N ALA A 128 -1.60 -4.95 -10.76
CA ALA A 128 -1.25 -5.20 -12.15
C ALA A 128 -0.30 -4.18 -12.75
N LEU A 129 -0.54 -2.91 -12.43
CA LEU A 129 0.24 -1.79 -12.89
C LEU A 129 1.55 -1.71 -12.10
N TYR A 130 1.53 -1.98 -10.79
CA TYR A 130 2.75 -2.18 -9.99
C TYR A 130 3.66 -3.25 -10.58
N HIS A 131 3.11 -4.39 -10.98
CA HIS A 131 3.87 -5.47 -11.61
C HIS A 131 4.57 -5.05 -12.92
N ILE A 132 4.02 -4.05 -13.60
CA ILE A 132 4.53 -3.48 -14.84
C ILE A 132 5.61 -2.41 -14.56
N MET A 133 5.52 -1.70 -13.44
CA MET A 133 6.43 -0.62 -13.04
C MET A 133 7.64 -1.09 -12.23
N ALA A 134 7.46 -2.10 -11.38
CA ALA A 134 8.52 -2.62 -10.52
C ALA A 134 9.60 -3.28 -11.40
N GLN A 135 10.75 -2.62 -11.49
CA GLN A 135 11.82 -3.08 -12.36
C GLN A 135 12.49 -4.31 -11.71
N PRO A 136 12.67 -5.41 -12.47
CA PRO A 136 13.49 -6.51 -11.99
C PRO A 136 14.90 -6.01 -11.72
N THR A 137 15.43 -6.34 -10.55
CA THR A 137 16.78 -5.91 -10.16
C THR A 137 17.85 -6.73 -10.87
N THR A 138 19.06 -6.18 -10.97
CA THR A 138 20.21 -6.96 -11.44
C THR A 138 20.49 -8.11 -10.47
N GLN A 139 21.09 -9.20 -10.98
CA GLN A 139 21.46 -10.35 -10.13
C GLN A 139 22.34 -9.94 -8.95
N HIS A 140 23.19 -8.92 -9.13
CA HIS A 140 24.03 -8.37 -8.08
C HIS A 140 23.20 -7.71 -6.97
N ALA A 141 22.28 -6.81 -7.34
CA ALA A 141 21.40 -6.16 -6.37
C ALA A 141 20.51 -7.17 -5.63
N SER A 142 19.95 -8.16 -6.35
CA SER A 142 19.15 -9.24 -5.73
C SER A 142 19.94 -10.02 -4.67
N HIS A 143 21.21 -10.32 -4.95
CA HIS A 143 22.09 -11.00 -3.99
C HIS A 143 22.39 -10.15 -2.75
N VAL A 144 22.58 -8.84 -2.93
CA VAL A 144 22.78 -7.88 -1.84
C VAL A 144 21.52 -7.76 -0.96
N PHE A 145 20.34 -7.66 -1.56
CA PHE A 145 19.07 -7.61 -0.82
C PHE A 145 18.76 -8.92 -0.08
N GLU A 146 19.06 -10.07 -0.68
CA GLU A 146 18.89 -11.36 -0.02
C GLU A 146 19.77 -11.47 1.23
N LYS A 147 21.03 -11.04 1.15
CA LYS A 147 21.92 -10.97 2.33
C LYS A 147 21.34 -10.05 3.42
N GLY A 148 20.69 -8.95 3.04
CA GLY A 148 20.05 -8.02 3.97
C GLY A 148 18.94 -8.64 4.82
N ASN A 149 18.25 -9.68 4.33
CA ASN A 149 17.19 -10.36 5.10
C ASN A 149 17.70 -11.08 6.35
N ASP A 150 18.99 -11.41 6.40
CA ASP A 150 19.58 -12.18 7.50
C ASP A 150 19.95 -11.30 8.72
N HIS A 151 19.68 -9.98 8.67
CA HIS A 151 20.09 -9.02 9.69
C HIS A 151 18.91 -8.39 10.45
N ALA A 152 19.14 -8.01 11.71
CA ALA A 152 18.17 -7.28 12.51
C ALA A 152 18.10 -5.79 12.11
N LEU A 153 16.90 -5.31 11.76
CA LEU A 153 16.71 -4.01 11.11
C LEU A 153 16.13 -2.91 12.03
N GLU A 154 15.72 -3.27 13.24
CA GLU A 154 15.00 -2.39 14.18
C GLU A 154 15.76 -1.10 14.49
N ASN A 155 17.10 -1.14 14.54
CA ASN A 155 17.96 0.02 14.85
C ASN A 155 18.72 0.58 13.65
N SER A 156 18.40 0.11 12.44
CA SER A 156 19.11 0.50 11.23
C SER A 156 18.60 1.83 10.67
N THR A 157 19.51 2.71 10.27
CA THR A 157 19.17 4.01 9.65
C THR A 157 18.81 3.85 8.18
N VAL A 158 17.94 4.70 7.66
CA VAL A 158 17.68 4.76 6.21
C VAL A 158 18.58 5.81 5.57
N LEU A 159 19.31 5.42 4.52
CA LEU A 159 20.17 6.36 3.80
C LEU A 159 19.34 7.37 3.02
N ALA A 160 19.75 8.63 3.06
CA ALA A 160 19.14 9.72 2.31
C ALA A 160 20.16 10.38 1.38
N TYR A 161 19.78 10.54 0.12
CA TYR A 161 20.58 11.14 -0.95
C TYR A 161 19.91 12.41 -1.51
N GLY A 162 20.71 13.36 -2.01
CA GLY A 162 20.22 14.54 -2.72
C GLY A 162 20.55 14.48 -4.21
N LEU A 163 19.62 14.87 -5.08
CA LEU A 163 19.82 14.98 -6.53
C LEU A 163 20.20 16.40 -6.96
N ASP A 164 21.05 16.49 -8.00
CA ASP A 164 21.44 17.67 -8.79
C ASP A 164 21.70 18.98 -8.01
N ASP A 165 20.61 19.64 -7.60
CA ASP A 165 20.53 20.98 -7.02
C ASP A 165 20.28 20.99 -5.49
N VAL A 166 20.07 19.81 -4.89
CA VAL A 166 19.85 19.67 -3.45
C VAL A 166 21.16 19.45 -2.73
N THR A 167 21.51 20.35 -1.82
CA THR A 167 22.74 20.19 -1.03
C THR A 167 22.55 19.18 0.09
N THR A 168 23.65 18.58 0.57
CA THR A 168 23.63 17.71 1.77
C THR A 168 23.02 18.40 2.98
N ALA A 169 23.17 19.72 3.11
CA ALA A 169 22.54 20.50 4.18
C ALA A 169 21.02 20.59 4.03
N ASP A 170 20.51 20.66 2.80
CA ASP A 170 19.08 20.64 2.51
C ASP A 170 18.47 19.26 2.81
N VAL A 171 19.15 18.19 2.38
CA VAL A 171 18.76 16.81 2.72
C VAL A 171 18.72 16.63 4.24
N GLN A 172 19.77 17.07 4.95
CA GLN A 172 19.83 16.99 6.40
C GLN A 172 18.68 17.74 7.06
N LYS A 173 18.39 18.96 6.61
CA LYS A 173 17.27 19.76 7.11
C LYS A 173 15.92 19.07 6.89
N ALA A 174 15.71 18.46 5.72
CA ALA A 174 14.49 17.72 5.41
C ALA A 174 14.33 16.46 6.27
N CYS A 175 15.39 15.66 6.40
CA CYS A 175 15.41 14.49 7.30
C CYS A 175 15.18 14.87 8.76
N ASP A 176 15.78 15.98 9.20
CA ASP A 176 15.58 16.50 10.54
C ASP A 176 14.14 16.92 10.79
N PHE A 177 13.55 17.61 9.82
CA PHE A 177 12.15 18.02 9.88
C PHE A 177 11.20 16.82 9.91
N ALA A 178 11.41 15.82 9.05
CA ALA A 178 10.61 14.58 9.04
C ALA A 178 10.64 13.87 10.39
N THR A 179 11.84 13.71 10.94
CA THR A 179 12.03 13.01 12.22
C THR A 179 11.42 13.79 13.39
N GLU A 180 11.59 15.11 13.42
CA GLU A 180 11.05 15.95 14.49
C GLU A 180 9.52 16.02 14.45
N THR A 181 8.94 16.15 13.26
CA THR A 181 7.48 16.18 13.09
C THR A 181 6.86 14.82 13.40
N TYR A 182 7.46 13.71 12.98
CA TYR A 182 7.09 12.36 13.39
C TYR A 182 7.10 12.21 14.91
N ALA A 183 8.21 12.55 15.57
CA ALA A 183 8.34 12.44 17.01
C ALA A 183 7.28 13.26 17.75
N LYS A 184 7.05 14.51 17.32
CA LYS A 184 6.07 15.41 17.96
C LYS A 184 4.63 14.99 17.71
N LYS A 185 4.25 14.72 16.47
CA LYS A 185 2.85 14.50 16.07
C LYS A 185 2.38 13.06 16.32
N ILE A 186 3.26 12.09 16.17
CA ILE A 186 2.91 10.66 16.25
C ILE A 186 3.30 10.09 17.61
N LEU A 187 4.55 10.28 18.04
CA LEU A 187 5.05 9.71 19.30
C LEU A 187 4.72 10.55 20.55
N ASN A 188 4.06 11.71 20.39
CA ASN A 188 3.82 12.68 21.46
C ASN A 188 5.10 13.04 22.24
N TRP A 189 6.23 13.15 21.52
CA TRP A 189 7.54 13.35 22.13
C TRP A 189 7.60 14.67 22.91
N PRO A 190 7.98 14.62 24.21
CA PRO A 190 7.95 15.79 25.09
C PRO A 190 9.15 16.71 24.84
N ASN A 191 9.01 17.62 23.87
CA ASN A 191 9.82 18.83 23.66
C ASN A 191 11.32 18.69 24.00
N GLY A 192 12.03 17.68 23.47
CA GLY A 192 13.49 17.62 23.56
C GLY A 192 14.09 17.00 24.84
N ARG A 193 13.30 16.37 25.71
CA ARG A 193 13.84 15.72 26.94
C ARG A 193 14.48 14.36 26.72
N LEU A 194 14.10 13.67 25.63
CA LEU A 194 14.65 12.38 25.22
C LEU A 194 15.45 12.60 23.95
N GLU A 195 16.43 11.74 23.67
CA GLU A 195 17.13 11.79 22.39
C GLU A 195 16.15 11.61 21.23
N LYS A 196 16.37 12.36 20.15
CA LYS A 196 15.58 12.28 18.93
C LYS A 196 15.87 10.94 18.25
N PRO A 197 14.86 10.23 17.72
CA PRO A 197 15.10 8.99 17.00
C PRO A 197 16.07 9.20 15.83
N GLU A 198 17.06 8.34 15.68
CA GLU A 198 17.97 8.36 14.54
C GLU A 198 17.38 7.51 13.42
N ILE A 199 16.57 8.15 12.57
CA ILE A 199 15.84 7.48 11.48
C ILE A 199 16.66 7.51 10.19
N PHE A 200 17.21 8.68 9.85
CA PHE A 200 17.87 8.91 8.58
C PHE A 200 19.35 9.20 8.78
N ARG A 201 20.15 8.71 7.83
CA ARG A 201 21.56 9.09 7.69
C ARG A 201 21.78 9.70 6.31
N VAL A 202 22.18 10.96 6.30
CA VAL A 202 22.49 11.68 5.05
C VAL A 202 23.84 11.28 4.53
N GLU A 203 23.90 10.85 3.27
CA GLU A 203 25.16 10.52 2.61
C GLU A 203 25.70 11.74 1.88
N SER A 204 26.91 12.16 2.28
CA SER A 204 27.68 13.17 1.56
C SER A 204 28.51 12.54 0.46
N HIS A 205 28.49 13.11 -0.73
CA HIS A 205 29.28 12.62 -1.87
C HIS A 205 29.99 13.76 -2.60
N ASP A 206 31.21 13.48 -3.07
CA ASP A 206 32.08 14.47 -3.74
C ASP A 206 31.68 14.78 -5.20
N GLY A 207 30.69 14.09 -5.77
CA GLY A 207 30.22 14.31 -7.15
C GLY A 207 28.69 14.28 -7.26
N GLN A 208 28.08 15.04 -8.16
CA GLN A 208 26.62 15.14 -8.30
C GLN A 208 25.97 13.80 -8.68
N LEU A 209 24.94 13.39 -7.95
CA LEU A 209 24.02 12.32 -8.32
C LEU A 209 22.97 12.92 -9.26
N ARG A 210 22.88 12.41 -10.49
CA ARG A 210 22.07 13.02 -11.55
C ARG A 210 20.64 12.51 -11.57
N ASP A 211 20.47 11.24 -11.21
CA ASP A 211 19.17 10.59 -11.26
C ASP A 211 19.04 9.49 -10.19
N SER A 212 17.86 8.89 -10.15
CA SER A 212 17.53 7.82 -9.20
C SER A 212 18.34 6.55 -9.42
N ASN A 213 18.85 6.28 -10.63
CA ASN A 213 19.71 5.12 -10.88
C ASN A 213 21.10 5.34 -10.29
N ASP A 214 21.64 6.56 -10.37
CA ASP A 214 22.91 6.90 -9.72
C ASP A 214 22.81 6.68 -8.19
N CYS A 215 21.69 7.10 -7.58
CA CYS A 215 21.42 6.84 -6.15
C CYS A 215 21.30 5.33 -5.88
N PHE A 216 20.59 4.60 -6.72
CA PHE A 216 20.40 3.16 -6.58
C PHE A 216 21.72 2.38 -6.65
N GLU A 217 22.54 2.61 -7.68
CA GLU A 217 23.84 1.94 -7.83
C GLU A 217 24.77 2.26 -6.65
N ARG A 218 24.72 3.49 -6.15
CA ARG A 218 25.50 3.89 -4.97
C ARG A 218 25.00 3.21 -3.69
N PHE A 219 23.69 3.07 -3.52
CA PHE A 219 23.09 2.33 -2.42
C PHE A 219 23.48 0.85 -2.45
N ILE A 220 23.38 0.19 -3.61
CA ILE A 220 23.83 -1.19 -3.80
C ILE A 220 25.32 -1.34 -3.50
N GLY A 221 26.16 -0.42 -3.97
CA GLY A 221 27.58 -0.39 -3.66
C GLY A 221 27.86 -0.27 -2.16
N HIS A 222 27.15 0.63 -1.47
CA HIS A 222 27.26 0.77 -0.01
C HIS A 222 26.91 -0.52 0.72
N LEU A 223 25.77 -1.13 0.39
CA LEU A 223 25.35 -2.39 1.00
C LEU A 223 26.33 -3.52 0.72
N HIS A 224 26.82 -3.62 -0.51
CA HIS A 224 27.85 -4.59 -0.88
C HIS A 224 29.10 -4.44 -0.02
N ASP A 225 29.62 -3.22 0.12
CA ASP A 225 30.80 -2.95 0.96
C ASP A 225 30.54 -3.29 2.43
N VAL A 226 29.35 -3.02 2.95
CA VAL A 226 28.95 -3.41 4.30
C VAL A 226 28.94 -4.94 4.46
N PHE A 227 28.31 -5.67 3.53
CA PHE A 227 28.18 -7.13 3.61
C PHE A 227 29.48 -7.90 3.33
N GLU A 228 30.41 -7.33 2.57
CA GLU A 228 31.71 -7.95 2.30
C GLU A 228 32.78 -7.63 3.36
N THR A 229 32.48 -6.72 4.31
CA THR A 229 33.41 -6.45 5.42
C THR A 229 33.43 -7.59 6.45
N SER A 230 34.65 -8.01 6.82
CA SER A 230 34.89 -9.00 7.88
C SER A 230 35.63 -8.35 9.05
N PRO A 231 35.12 -8.42 10.30
CA PRO A 231 33.93 -9.15 10.74
C PRO A 231 32.61 -8.43 10.39
N PRO A 232 31.47 -9.15 10.29
CA PRO A 232 30.17 -8.53 10.06
C PRO A 232 29.87 -7.58 11.23
N LYS A 233 29.71 -6.30 10.92
CA LYS A 233 29.19 -5.31 11.85
C LYS A 233 27.66 -5.42 11.86
N ASP A 234 27.03 -5.15 12.99
CA ASP A 234 25.57 -4.91 13.03
C ASP A 234 25.24 -3.91 11.92
N LEU A 235 24.24 -4.21 11.06
CA LEU A 235 23.93 -3.33 9.93
C LEU A 235 23.43 -1.99 10.48
N PRO A 236 24.16 -0.89 10.31
CA PRO A 236 23.69 0.41 10.76
C PRO A 236 22.69 1.00 9.76
N VAL A 237 22.40 0.31 8.65
CA VAL A 237 21.62 0.79 7.51
C VAL A 237 20.54 -0.22 7.12
N TYR A 238 19.32 0.26 6.85
CA TYR A 238 18.22 -0.58 6.40
C TYR A 238 18.47 -1.02 4.94
N PRO A 239 18.52 -2.33 4.63
CA PRO A 239 18.98 -2.82 3.34
C PRO A 239 17.93 -2.77 2.23
N HIS A 240 16.65 -2.60 2.55
CA HIS A 240 15.56 -2.67 1.56
C HIS A 240 14.90 -1.32 1.28
N ALA A 241 15.44 -0.23 1.83
CA ALA A 241 14.87 1.10 1.66
C ALA A 241 15.94 2.19 1.68
N PHE A 242 15.76 3.21 0.85
CA PHE A 242 16.51 4.45 0.90
C PHE A 242 15.65 5.62 0.39
N VAL A 243 16.05 6.84 0.72
CA VAL A 243 15.33 8.06 0.37
C VAL A 243 16.14 8.89 -0.62
N ILE A 244 15.46 9.44 -1.62
CA ILE A 244 16.00 10.41 -2.56
C ILE A 244 15.24 11.73 -2.38
N MET A 245 15.99 12.81 -2.21
CA MET A 245 15.50 14.18 -2.14
C MET A 245 15.87 14.91 -3.43
N ASP A 246 14.87 15.53 -4.06
CA ASP A 246 15.05 16.47 -5.17
C ASP A 246 14.55 17.86 -4.77
N GLY A 247 14.43 18.78 -5.73
CA GLY A 247 13.97 20.15 -5.47
C GLY A 247 12.62 20.24 -4.74
N SER A 248 11.77 19.21 -4.82
CA SER A 248 10.47 19.19 -4.12
C SER A 248 10.63 19.18 -2.60
N CYS A 249 11.77 18.74 -2.06
CA CYS A 249 12.01 18.74 -0.62
C CYS A 249 12.14 20.17 -0.02
N LEU A 250 12.26 21.19 -0.86
CA LEU A 250 12.38 22.60 -0.48
C LEU A 250 11.04 23.36 -0.53
N GLU A 251 9.99 22.73 -1.03
CA GLU A 251 8.69 23.35 -1.21
C GLU A 251 7.84 23.34 0.06
N LYS A 252 6.68 24.00 0.01
CA LYS A 252 5.79 24.11 1.17
C LYS A 252 5.09 22.77 1.48
N ASP A 253 4.74 22.03 0.44
CA ASP A 253 4.13 20.69 0.52
C ASP A 253 5.22 19.64 0.18
N ALA A 254 6.35 19.74 0.88
CA ALA A 254 7.56 18.99 0.55
C ALA A 254 7.35 17.47 0.57
N THR A 255 7.84 16.80 -0.47
CA THR A 255 7.82 15.34 -0.59
C THR A 255 9.24 14.78 -0.74
N ALA A 256 9.38 13.50 -0.45
CA ALA A 256 10.60 12.74 -0.70
C ALA A 256 10.26 11.48 -1.50
N MET A 257 11.16 11.05 -2.37
CA MET A 257 11.02 9.78 -3.06
C MET A 257 11.57 8.66 -2.17
N LEU A 258 10.69 7.80 -1.67
CA LEU A 258 11.05 6.60 -0.91
C LEU A 258 11.17 5.43 -1.88
N VAL A 259 12.37 4.88 -1.99
CA VAL A 259 12.69 3.73 -2.85
C VAL A 259 12.72 2.47 -2.00
N LEU A 260 12.01 1.42 -2.44
CA LEU A 260 11.77 0.20 -1.70
C LEU A 260 12.11 -1.03 -2.56
N ALA A 261 12.96 -1.89 -2.03
CA ALA A 261 13.23 -3.21 -2.58
C ALA A 261 12.29 -4.22 -1.94
N HIS A 262 11.55 -4.98 -2.73
CA HIS A 262 10.60 -5.97 -2.23
C HIS A 262 10.68 -7.26 -3.05
N LYS A 263 10.33 -8.38 -2.43
CA LYS A 263 10.37 -9.71 -3.05
C LYS A 263 8.97 -10.11 -3.54
N MET A 264 8.85 -10.43 -4.82
CA MET A 264 7.58 -10.80 -5.47
C MET A 264 7.77 -12.08 -6.28
N GLU A 265 7.01 -13.13 -5.96
CA GLU A 265 7.13 -14.46 -6.59
C GLU A 265 8.60 -14.96 -6.68
N ASP A 266 9.35 -14.80 -5.59
CA ASP A 266 10.79 -15.11 -5.43
C ASP A 266 11.78 -14.21 -6.20
N GLU A 267 11.31 -13.19 -6.91
CA GLU A 267 12.16 -12.21 -7.59
C GLU A 267 12.21 -10.89 -6.81
N TRP A 268 13.42 -10.36 -6.61
CA TRP A 268 13.60 -9.00 -6.08
C TRP A 268 13.22 -7.96 -7.12
N ARG A 269 12.48 -6.96 -6.67
CA ARG A 269 12.04 -5.81 -7.47
C ARG A 269 12.24 -4.54 -6.68
N VAL A 270 12.37 -3.44 -7.40
CA VAL A 270 12.46 -2.10 -6.80
C VAL A 270 11.29 -1.26 -7.30
N GLY A 271 10.60 -0.65 -6.35
CA GLY A 271 9.57 0.35 -6.58
C GLY A 271 9.93 1.66 -5.87
N HIS A 272 9.23 2.73 -6.21
CA HIS A 272 9.36 4.01 -5.52
C HIS A 272 8.00 4.68 -5.35
N CYS A 273 7.87 5.52 -4.34
CA CYS A 273 6.67 6.33 -4.08
C CYS A 273 7.08 7.71 -3.55
N HIS A 274 6.20 8.70 -3.68
CA HIS A 274 6.42 10.03 -3.13
C HIS A 274 5.70 10.15 -1.79
N VAL A 275 6.46 10.41 -0.74
CA VAL A 275 5.93 10.49 0.62
C VAL A 275 6.07 11.93 1.14
N PRO A 276 5.01 12.53 1.69
CA PRO A 276 5.12 13.81 2.36
C PRO A 276 6.15 13.77 3.48
N ILE A 277 6.99 14.81 3.56
CA ILE A 277 8.08 14.86 4.56
C ILE A 277 7.51 15.08 5.97
N GLU A 278 6.35 15.73 6.11
CA GLU A 278 5.82 16.23 7.39
C GLU A 278 5.16 15.17 8.29
N ALA A 279 5.99 14.30 8.87
CA ALA A 279 5.66 13.17 9.76
C ALA A 279 5.36 11.87 9.03
N GLU A 280 4.78 11.90 7.82
CA GLU A 280 4.47 10.69 7.05
C GLU A 280 5.73 9.93 6.66
N LEU A 281 6.78 10.61 6.19
CA LEU A 281 8.04 9.97 5.82
C LEU A 281 8.67 9.23 7.02
N GLY A 282 8.71 9.87 8.20
CA GLY A 282 9.21 9.24 9.42
C GLY A 282 8.35 8.04 9.85
N LEU A 283 7.02 8.18 9.78
CA LEU A 283 6.08 7.11 10.11
C LEU A 283 6.19 5.91 9.17
N ALA A 284 6.31 6.14 7.87
CA ALA A 284 6.41 5.08 6.86
C ALA A 284 7.68 4.26 7.07
N VAL A 285 8.81 4.94 7.27
CA VAL A 285 10.11 4.29 7.49
C VAL A 285 10.16 3.54 8.82
N GLU A 286 9.67 4.12 9.90
CA GLU A 286 9.67 3.44 11.21
C GLU A 286 8.72 2.23 11.22
N SER A 287 7.53 2.36 10.62
CA SER A 287 6.60 1.23 10.48
C SER A 287 7.23 0.08 9.68
N LEU A 288 8.00 0.38 8.64
CA LEU A 288 8.76 -0.63 7.88
C LEU A 288 9.83 -1.31 8.74
N ARG A 289 10.66 -0.51 9.43
CA ARG A 289 11.76 -1.01 10.29
C ARG A 289 11.27 -1.92 11.42
N LEU A 290 10.10 -1.62 11.97
CA LEU A 290 9.46 -2.39 13.04
C LEU A 290 8.66 -3.60 12.52
N GLY A 291 8.45 -3.70 11.20
CA GLY A 291 7.67 -4.77 10.57
C GLY A 291 6.15 -4.63 10.76
N ASP A 292 5.66 -3.43 11.09
CA ASP A 292 4.22 -3.12 11.21
C ASP A 292 3.54 -3.10 9.83
N VAL A 293 4.30 -2.76 8.78
CA VAL A 293 3.89 -2.72 7.38
C VAL A 293 4.97 -3.36 6.50
N THR A 294 4.59 -3.86 5.33
CA THR A 294 5.53 -4.34 4.32
C THR A 294 5.89 -3.24 3.32
N GLU A 295 6.98 -3.41 2.55
CA GLU A 295 7.35 -2.51 1.46
C GLU A 295 6.21 -2.37 0.44
N THR A 296 5.48 -3.46 0.19
CA THR A 296 4.32 -3.44 -0.71
C THR A 296 3.18 -2.60 -0.15
N ASP A 297 2.91 -2.67 1.16
CA ASP A 297 1.87 -1.85 1.80
C ASP A 297 2.20 -0.35 1.72
N VAL A 298 3.46 0.03 1.86
CA VAL A 298 3.90 1.43 1.74
C VAL A 298 3.78 1.92 0.30
N LEU A 299 4.21 1.11 -0.68
CA LEU A 299 4.01 1.40 -2.10
C LEU A 299 2.51 1.53 -2.44
N ASP A 300 1.65 0.66 -1.89
CA ASP A 300 0.19 0.72 -2.04
C ASP A 300 -0.42 2.02 -1.49
N GLN A 301 0.13 2.53 -0.39
CA GLN A 301 -0.37 3.71 0.30
C GLN A 301 -0.03 5.01 -0.43
N PHE A 302 1.16 5.11 -1.02
CA PHE A 302 1.73 6.37 -1.52
C PHE A 302 1.98 6.42 -3.02
N MET A 303 1.63 5.39 -3.80
CA MET A 303 1.51 5.60 -5.25
C MET A 303 0.15 6.19 -5.59
N ASP A 304 0.19 7.47 -5.94
CA ASP A 304 -0.85 8.15 -6.69
C ASP A 304 -0.96 7.59 -8.12
#